data_AF-A0A0E3JMX3-F1
#
_entry.id   AF-A0A0E3JMX3-F1
#
_cell.length_a   1.000
_cell.length_b   1.000
_cell.length_c   1.000
_cell.angle_alpha   90.00
_cell.angle_beta   90.00
_cell.angle_gamma   90.00
#
_symmetry.space_group_name_H-M   'P 1'
#
loop_
_entity.id
_entity.type
_entity.pdbx_description
1 polymer ?
#
loop_
_entity_poly.entity_id
_entity_poly.type
_entity_poly.pdbx_seq_one_letter_code
_entity_poly.pdbx_strand_id
1 'polypeptide(L)' 'MKMDEVIEQINFLYKKSQNEGLTEEEKIKQKELRQVYIDSIKRNFRAQLDGIKRVPSNEKLN' A
#
# COMPACT_ATOMS: atom_id res chain seq x y z
N MET A 1 -4.12 -4.98 -13.28
CA MET A 1 -3.19 -5.81 -12.49
C MET A 1 -3.90 -6.20 -11.22
N LYS A 2 -3.81 -7.47 -10.82
CA LYS A 2 -4.28 -7.90 -9.50
C LYS A 2 -3.26 -7.45 -8.46
N MET A 3 -3.71 -7.09 -7.26
CA MET A 3 -2.81 -6.58 -6.22
C MET A 3 -1.78 -7.63 -5.78
N ASP A 4 -2.18 -8.90 -5.78
CA ASP A 4 -1.29 -10.02 -5.44
C ASP A 4 -0.09 -10.11 -6.41
N GLU A 5 -0.34 -9.94 -7.72
CA GLU A 5 0.71 -9.91 -8.75
C GLU A 5 1.68 -8.74 -8.53
N VAL A 6 1.17 -7.56 -8.11
CA VAL A 6 2.00 -6.39 -7.80
C VAL A 6 2.91 -6.67 -6.60
N ILE A 7 2.36 -7.29 -5.55
CA ILE A 7 3.11 -7.65 -4.34
C ILE A 7 4.18 -8.69 -4.66
N GLU A 8 3.84 -9.73 -5.44
CA GLU A 8 4.78 -10.75 -5.88
C GLU A 8 5.95 -10.14 -6.68
N GLN A 9 5.67 -9.24 -7.62
CA GLN A 9 6.73 -8.56 -8.39
C GLN A 9 7.58 -7.64 -7.53
N ILE A 10 7.00 -6.90 -6.58
CA ILE A 10 7.76 -6.08 -5.62
C ILE A 10 8.72 -6.97 -4.81
N ASN A 11 8.24 -8.12 -4.33
CA ASN A 11 9.04 -9.07 -3.56
C ASN A 11 10.15 -9.71 -4.40
N PHE A 12 9.86 -10.06 -5.65
CA PHE A 12 10.85 -10.57 -6.59
C PHE A 12 11.98 -9.55 -6.82
N LEU A 13 11.62 -8.30 -7.19
CA LEU A 13 12.59 -7.23 -7.41
C LEU A 13 13.37 -6.90 -6.14
N TYR A 14 12.74 -6.99 -4.97
CA TYR A 14 13.43 -6.81 -3.70
C TYR A 14 14.48 -7.91 -3.45
N LYS A 15 14.12 -9.19 -3.65
CA LYS A 15 15.08 -10.29 -3.50
C LYS A 15 16.25 -10.14 -4.48
N LYS A 16 15.95 -9.80 -5.74
CA LYS A 16 16.97 -9.54 -6.76
C LYS A 16 17.89 -8.38 -6.36
N SER A 17 17.34 -7.28 -5.83
CA SER A 17 18.14 -6.14 -5.37
C SER A 17 19.10 -6.47 -4.24
N GLN A 18 18.76 -7.43 -3.37
CA GLN A 18 19.60 -7.85 -2.25
C GLN A 18 20.75 -8.78 -2.69
N ASN A 19 20.49 -9.64 -3.67
CA ASN A 19 21.46 -10.66 -4.09
C ASN A 19 22.38 -10.18 -5.21
N GLU A 20 21.82 -9.51 -6.22
CA GLU A 20 22.46 -9.25 -7.51
C GLU A 20 22.49 -7.75 -7.85
N GLY A 21 21.62 -6.96 -7.22
CA GLY A 21 21.33 -5.59 -7.60
C GLY A 21 20.21 -5.51 -8.65
N LEU A 22 19.79 -4.28 -8.98
CA LEU A 22 18.77 -4.02 -9.99
C LEU A 22 19.35 -3.15 -11.10
N THR A 23 18.90 -3.39 -12.35
CA THR A 23 19.14 -2.45 -13.44
C THR A 23 18.34 -1.15 -13.22
N GLU A 24 18.65 -0.10 -13.97
CA GLU A 24 17.91 1.16 -13.87
C GLU A 24 16.43 0.99 -14.26
N GLU A 25 16.14 0.20 -15.29
CA GLU A 25 14.78 -0.12 -15.70
C GLU A 25 14.02 -0.86 -14.58
N GLU A 26 14.69 -1.79 -13.90
CA GLU A 26 14.11 -2.53 -12.79
C GLU A 26 13.86 -1.66 -11.56
N LYS A 27 14.75 -0.70 -11.28
CA LYS A 27 14.54 0.30 -10.21
C LYS A 27 13.33 1.17 -10.50
N ILE A 28 13.21 1.65 -11.75
CA ILE A 28 12.03 2.42 -12.19
C ILE A 28 10.78 1.58 -12.01
N LYS A 29 10.79 0.33 -12.50
CA LYS A 29 9.66 -0.59 -12.37
C LYS A 29 9.28 -0.85 -10.93
N GLN A 30 10.27 -1.09 -10.06
CA GLN A 30 10.04 -1.32 -8.63
C GLN A 30 9.40 -0.09 -7.97
N LYS A 31 9.84 1.12 -8.33
CA LYS A 31 9.28 2.38 -7.82
C LYS A 31 7.82 2.56 -8.25
N GLU A 32 7.51 2.31 -9.53
CA GLU A 32 6.15 2.37 -10.05
C GLU A 32 5.21 1.39 -9.33
N LEU A 33 5.65 0.13 -9.18
CA LEU A 33 4.86 -0.89 -8.50
C LEU A 33 4.59 -0.52 -7.04
N ARG A 34 5.61 -0.02 -6.33
CA ARG A 34 5.46 0.46 -4.95
C ARG A 34 4.49 1.63 -4.84
N GLN A 35 4.50 2.55 -5.80
CA GLN A 35 3.57 3.67 -5.83
C GLN A 35 2.12 3.18 -6.01
N VAL A 36 1.89 2.28 -6.96
CA VAL A 36 0.56 1.66 -7.19
C VAL A 36 0.04 0.96 -5.93
N TYR A 37 0.91 0.21 -5.24
CA TYR A 37 0.57 -0.45 -3.98
C TYR A 37 0.15 0.58 -2.92
N ILE A 38 1.00 1.59 -2.66
CA ILE A 38 0.75 2.63 -1.65
C ILE A 38 -0.57 3.36 -1.92
N ASP A 39 -0.84 3.73 -3.18
CA ASP A 39 -2.06 4.45 -3.53
C ASP A 39 -3.31 3.58 -3.34
N SER A 40 -3.21 2.28 -3.61
CA SER A 40 -4.28 1.34 -3.31
C SER A 40 -4.55 1.22 -1.80
N ILE A 41 -3.50 1.12 -0.99
CA ILE A 41 -3.62 1.08 0.47
C ILE A 41 -4.22 2.39 1.00
N LYS A 42 -3.74 3.55 0.55
CA LYS A 42 -4.28 4.87 0.94
C LYS A 42 -5.76 5.00 0.60
N ARG A 43 -6.18 4.55 -0.60
CA ARG A 43 -7.58 4.56 -1.02
C ARG A 43 -8.44 3.68 -0.12
N ASN A 44 -7.99 2.46 0.18
CA ASN A 44 -8.70 1.55 1.05
C ASN A 44 -8.84 2.13 2.48
N PHE A 45 -7.76 2.71 3.00
CA PHE A 45 -7.75 3.32 4.33
C PHE A 45 -8.70 4.52 4.44
N ARG A 46 -8.74 5.41 3.44
CA ARG A 46 -9.71 6.51 3.41
C ARG A 46 -11.15 6.01 3.46
N ALA A 47 -11.47 4.99 2.66
CA ALA A 47 -12.80 4.39 2.67
C ALA A 47 -13.17 3.79 4.04
N GLN A 48 -12.20 3.21 4.76
CA GLN A 48 -12.42 2.74 6.14
C GLN A 48 -12.68 3.91 7.10
N LEU A 49 -11.92 5.01 6.99
CA LEU A 49 -12.10 6.21 7.82
C LEU A 49 -13.45 6.88 7.60
N ASP A 50 -13.93 6.95 6.36
CA ASP A 50 -15.26 7.50 6.04
C ASP A 50 -16.40 6.72 6.71
N GLY A 51 -16.16 5.43 7.01
CA GLY A 51 -17.09 4.58 7.76
C GLY A 51 -17.06 4.80 9.28
N ILE A 52 -16.05 5.50 9.83
CA ILE A 52 -15.93 5.75 11.26
C ILE A 52 -16.91 6.87 11.66
N LYS A 53 -17.93 6.50 12.44
CA LYS A 53 -18.83 7.47 13.06
C LYS A 53 -18.26 7.88 14.42
N ARG A 54 -18.17 9.19 14.65
CA ARG A 54 -17.83 9.73 15.97
C ARG A 54 -19.00 9.45 16.91
N VAL A 55 -18.79 8.59 17.89
CA VAL A 55 -19.76 8.39 18.97
C VAL A 55 -19.74 9.65 19.82
N PRO A 56 -20.88 10.35 20.00
CA PRO A 56 -20.93 11.48 20.93
C PRO A 56 -20.59 10.95 22.32
N SER A 57 -19.67 11.63 23.02
CA SER A 57 -19.41 11.34 24.43
C SER A 57 -20.72 11.48 25.19
N ASN A 58 -21.11 10.44 25.93
CA ASN A 58 -22.28 10.46 26.80
C ASN A 58 -22.07 11.49 27.92
N GLU A 59 -22.29 12.76 27.61
CA GLU A 59 -22.56 13.77 28.62
C GLU A 59 -24.05 13.66 28.97
N LYS A 60 -24.26 13.31 30.25
CA LYS A 60 -25.52 13.36 31.00
C LYS A 60 -26.43 12.14 30.86
N LEU A 61 -26.23 11.19 31.78
CA LEU A 61 -27.36 10.62 32.51
C LEU A 61 -27.28 11.19 33.93
N ASN A 62 -28.20 12.11 34.22
CA ASN A 62 -28.56 12.49 35.58
C ASN A 62 -29.15 11.29 36.30
#